data_AF-A0AAV1IJ98-F1
#
_entry.id   AF-A0AAV1IJ98-F1
#
_cell.length_a   1.000
_cell.length_b   1.000
_cell.length_c   1.000
_cell.angle_alpha   90.00
_cell.angle_beta   90.00
_cell.angle_gamma   90.00
#
_symmetry.space_group_name_H-M   'P 1'
#
loop_
_entity.id
_entity.type
_entity.pdbx_description
1 polymer ?
#
loop_
_entity_poly.entity_id
_entity_poly.type
_entity_poly.pdbx_seq_one_letter_code
_entity_poly.pdbx_strand_id
1 'polypeptide(L)'
;MHALLSCLLISTSYVAPFYFQRRFSRSHSSTILFRSISTFAVCLVAWLPLAFAVSERYDGQAEYAQGKVQLVIQLLGLRWQGLPNAVVLSTFLTAALFLGPLALMALRWQSDAAFIPQLERTLLQSWRDIIVGPVTEEFAFRACMLPLLMLQGYGPVKAVLLTPLFFGVAHLHHAYDFVVHQGCTVNSALVMVAFQSGYTTVFGWYASLLLLRTGHLAAPPEEGSMLRY
;
A
#
# COMPACT_ATOMS: atom_id res chain seq x y z
N MET A 1 -5.39 14.45 17.86
CA MET A 1 -5.65 15.05 16.52
C MET A 1 -4.46 14.95 15.58
N HIS A 2 -3.21 15.05 16.07
CA HIS A 2 -2.00 15.01 15.23
C HIS A 2 -1.87 13.75 14.35
N ALA A 3 -2.20 12.55 14.85
CA ALA A 3 -2.04 11.31 14.09
C ALA A 3 -2.86 11.26 12.78
N LEU A 4 -4.14 11.66 12.80
CA LEU A 4 -4.99 11.68 11.60
C LEU A 4 -4.49 12.71 10.59
N LEU A 5 -4.03 13.87 11.06
CA LEU A 5 -3.44 14.89 10.21
C LEU A 5 -2.15 14.41 9.56
N SER A 6 -1.28 13.73 10.31
CA SER A 6 -0.06 13.12 9.77
C SER A 6 -0.37 12.02 8.75
N CYS A 7 -1.38 11.17 9.00
CA CYS A 7 -1.81 10.15 8.05
C CYS A 7 -2.36 10.79 6.76
N LEU A 8 -3.17 11.86 6.90
CA LEU A 8 -3.66 12.61 5.76
C LEU A 8 -2.51 13.24 4.97
N LEU A 9 -1.54 13.85 5.66
CA LEU A 9 -0.36 14.44 5.05
C LEU A 9 0.43 13.40 4.26
N ILE A 10 0.76 12.25 4.86
CA ILE A 10 1.45 11.14 4.18
C ILE A 10 0.66 10.70 2.94
N SER A 11 -0.66 10.49 3.07
CA SER A 11 -1.53 10.09 1.94
C SER A 11 -1.51 11.12 0.80
N THR A 12 -1.70 12.40 1.11
CA THR A 12 -1.67 13.48 0.11
C THR A 12 -0.31 13.64 -0.54
N SER A 13 0.78 13.61 0.22
CA SER A 13 2.14 13.69 -0.29
C SER A 13 2.49 12.51 -1.19
N TYR A 14 1.96 11.32 -0.90
CA TYR A 14 2.17 10.14 -1.73
C TYR A 14 1.53 10.27 -3.12
N VAL A 15 0.34 10.89 -3.20
CA VAL A 15 -0.40 11.05 -4.47
C VAL A 15 -0.04 12.33 -5.22
N ALA A 16 0.43 13.37 -4.53
CA ALA A 16 0.75 14.67 -5.12
C ALA A 16 1.64 14.60 -6.38
N PRO A 17 2.70 13.77 -6.44
CA PRO A 17 3.53 13.61 -7.64
C PRO A 17 2.74 13.28 -8.91
N PHE A 18 1.59 12.62 -8.79
CA PHE A 18 0.80 12.15 -9.94
C PHE A 18 0.12 13.31 -10.68
N TYR A 19 -0.01 14.48 -10.06
CA TYR A 19 -0.57 15.67 -10.69
C TYR A 19 0.45 16.48 -11.49
N PHE A 20 1.74 16.38 -11.15
CA PHE A 20 2.78 17.21 -11.78
C PHE A 20 3.24 16.69 -13.14
N GLN A 21 3.12 15.39 -13.41
CA GLN A 21 3.56 14.80 -14.68
C GLN A 21 2.41 14.15 -15.46
N ARG A 22 1.69 14.99 -16.23
CA ARG A 22 0.60 14.57 -17.13
C ARG A 22 0.97 14.60 -18.62
N ARG A 23 2.22 14.94 -18.96
CA ARG A 23 2.65 15.15 -20.36
C ARG A 23 2.67 13.87 -21.20
N PHE A 24 2.91 12.73 -20.57
CA PHE A 24 2.97 11.43 -21.25
C PHE A 24 1.99 10.45 -20.62
N SER A 25 1.62 9.41 -21.36
CA SER A 25 0.73 8.36 -20.85
C SER A 25 1.29 7.73 -19.57
N ARG A 26 0.39 7.15 -18.77
CA ARG A 26 0.74 6.44 -17.53
C ARG A 26 1.78 5.32 -17.73
N SER A 27 1.77 4.69 -18.90
CA SER A 27 2.65 3.58 -19.27
C SER A 27 3.99 4.04 -19.86
N HIS A 28 4.19 5.34 -20.08
CA HIS A 28 5.42 5.90 -20.62
C HIS A 28 6.56 5.85 -19.59
N SER A 29 7.77 5.47 -20.03
CA SER A 29 8.92 5.22 -19.14
C SER A 29 9.27 6.41 -18.25
N SER A 30 9.25 7.64 -18.78
CA SER A 30 9.52 8.85 -17.99
C SER A 30 8.49 9.08 -16.89
N THR A 31 7.21 8.79 -17.15
CA THR A 31 6.13 8.90 -16.15
C THR A 31 6.28 7.84 -15.08
N ILE A 32 6.65 6.61 -15.46
CA ILE A 32 6.92 5.54 -14.51
C ILE A 32 8.08 5.92 -13.60
N LEU A 33 9.23 6.30 -14.16
CA LEU A 33 10.41 6.63 -13.39
C LEU A 33 10.18 7.82 -12.44
N PHE A 34 9.54 8.89 -12.94
CA PHE A 34 9.22 10.05 -12.10
C PHE A 34 8.34 9.65 -10.92
N ARG A 35 7.23 8.93 -11.16
CA ARG A 35 6.32 8.50 -10.10
C ARG A 35 7.01 7.57 -9.11
N SER A 36 7.85 6.64 -9.58
CA SER A 36 8.63 5.73 -8.73
C SER A 36 9.64 6.49 -7.85
N ILE A 37 10.38 7.46 -8.41
CA ILE A 37 11.34 8.26 -7.64
C ILE A 37 10.61 9.14 -6.61
N SER A 38 9.53 9.80 -7.02
CA SER A 38 8.81 10.71 -6.12
C SER A 38 8.12 9.95 -4.97
N THR A 39 7.49 8.80 -5.23
CA THR A 39 6.89 7.97 -4.17
C THR A 39 7.94 7.40 -3.23
N PHE A 40 9.11 6.99 -3.75
CA PHE A 40 10.24 6.60 -2.92
C PHE A 40 10.74 7.75 -2.03
N ALA A 41 10.87 8.97 -2.58
CA ALA A 41 11.26 10.15 -1.81
C ALA A 41 10.25 10.47 -0.68
N VAL A 42 8.95 10.27 -0.91
CA VAL A 42 7.93 10.38 0.14
C VAL A 42 8.15 9.32 1.23
N CYS A 43 8.46 8.08 0.85
CA CYS A 43 8.75 7.01 1.83
C CYS A 43 9.97 7.32 2.71
N LEU A 44 10.99 8.02 2.20
CA LEU A 44 12.16 8.43 2.99
C LEU A 44 11.81 9.34 4.17
N VAL A 45 10.66 10.03 4.14
CA VAL A 45 10.21 10.94 5.19
C VAL A 45 8.90 10.52 5.86
N ALA A 46 8.15 9.57 5.29
CA ALA A 46 6.84 9.14 5.79
C ALA A 46 6.88 8.52 7.20
N TRP A 47 8.04 8.00 7.63
CA TRP A 47 8.24 7.42 8.97
C TRP A 47 8.51 8.47 10.06
N LEU A 48 8.78 9.73 9.70
CA LEU A 48 9.13 10.77 10.67
C LEU A 48 8.02 11.05 11.69
N PRO A 49 6.72 11.15 11.33
CA PRO A 49 5.66 11.33 12.32
C PRO A 49 5.62 10.20 13.37
N LEU A 50 5.89 8.96 12.96
CA LEU A 50 6.01 7.83 13.88
C LEU A 50 7.21 8.01 14.81
N ALA A 51 8.37 8.39 14.29
CA ALA A 51 9.57 8.62 15.09
C ALA A 51 9.37 9.74 16.12
N PHE A 52 8.75 10.85 15.74
CA PHE A 52 8.39 11.93 16.67
C PHE A 52 7.42 11.44 17.75
N ALA A 53 6.38 10.69 17.37
CA ALA A 53 5.42 10.14 18.31
C ALA A 53 6.08 9.17 19.31
N VAL A 54 7.07 8.35 18.87
CA VAL A 54 7.87 7.50 19.76
C VAL A 54 8.73 8.36 20.70
N SER A 55 9.37 9.41 20.16
CA SER A 55 10.22 10.28 20.96
C SER A 55 9.45 10.95 22.09
N GLU A 56 8.27 11.50 21.79
CA GLU A 56 7.36 12.17 22.73
C GLU A 56 6.79 11.18 23.76
N ARG A 57 6.33 10.00 23.32
CA ARG A 57 5.70 9.01 24.20
C ARG A 57 6.62 8.47 25.28
N TYR A 58 7.92 8.41 24.99
CA TYR A 58 8.97 7.88 25.86
C TYR A 58 9.99 8.97 26.23
N ASP A 59 9.59 10.24 26.24
CA ASP A 59 10.45 11.31 26.72
C ASP A 59 10.69 11.17 28.23
N GLY A 60 11.91 11.46 28.69
CA GLY A 60 12.31 11.31 30.10
C GLY A 60 12.41 9.87 30.63
N GLN A 61 12.16 8.84 29.83
CA GLN A 61 12.31 7.43 30.23
C GLN A 61 13.69 6.89 29.85
N ALA A 62 14.63 6.90 30.82
CA ALA A 62 16.02 6.50 30.62
C ALA A 62 16.22 5.08 30.06
N GLU A 63 15.32 4.15 30.38
CA GLU A 63 15.32 2.77 29.89
C GLU A 63 15.18 2.68 28.36
N TYR A 64 14.48 3.63 27.74
CA TYR A 64 14.23 3.63 26.29
C TYR A 64 15.17 4.56 25.51
N ALA A 65 16.05 5.31 26.19
CA ALA A 65 16.90 6.33 25.57
C ALA A 65 17.82 5.76 24.48
N GLN A 66 18.35 4.55 24.67
CA GLN A 66 19.24 3.89 23.70
C GLN A 66 18.47 3.05 22.65
N GLY A 67 17.17 2.85 22.83
CA GLY A 67 16.35 1.91 22.04
C GLY A 67 15.31 2.54 21.11
N LYS A 68 15.12 3.88 21.10
CA LYS A 68 14.02 4.52 20.35
C LYS A 68 14.07 4.23 18.84
N VAL A 69 15.26 4.28 18.23
CA VAL A 69 15.43 3.98 16.80
C VAL A 69 15.08 2.53 16.52
N GLN A 70 15.56 1.60 17.34
CA GLN A 70 15.25 0.18 17.21
C GLN A 70 13.76 -0.10 17.37
N LEU A 71 13.08 0.62 18.29
CA LEU A 71 11.64 0.54 18.46
C LEU A 71 10.89 1.04 17.22
N VAL A 72 11.31 2.17 16.62
CA VAL A 72 10.72 2.65 15.35
C VAL A 72 10.89 1.60 14.25
N ILE A 73 12.08 1.03 14.08
CA ILE A 73 12.35 -0.04 13.09
C ILE A 73 11.44 -1.25 13.32
N GLN A 74 11.25 -1.66 14.57
CA GLN A 74 10.35 -2.76 14.94
C GLN A 74 8.88 -2.43 14.66
N LEU A 75 8.44 -1.20 14.96
CA LEU A 75 7.07 -0.74 14.69
C LEU A 75 6.77 -0.63 13.20
N LEU A 76 7.77 -0.25 12.39
CA LEU A 76 7.69 -0.29 10.93
C LEU A 76 7.62 -1.74 10.38
N GLY A 77 7.77 -2.77 11.22
CA GLY A 77 7.76 -4.17 10.81
C GLY A 77 9.03 -4.61 10.10
N LEU A 78 10.14 -3.90 10.30
CA LEU A 78 11.43 -4.19 9.66
C LEU A 78 12.29 -5.03 10.59
N ARG A 79 12.14 -6.36 10.52
CA ARG A 79 12.91 -7.30 11.36
C ARG A 79 13.20 -8.62 10.66
N TRP A 80 14.31 -9.25 11.03
CA TRP A 80 14.75 -10.53 10.49
C TRP A 80 14.13 -11.74 11.20
N GLN A 81 14.00 -11.66 12.52
CA GLN A 81 13.45 -12.74 13.33
C GLN A 81 12.00 -13.01 12.95
N GLY A 82 11.67 -14.24 12.57
CA GLY A 82 10.32 -14.64 12.16
C GLY A 82 9.94 -14.31 10.72
N LEU A 83 10.82 -13.66 9.95
CA LEU A 83 10.55 -13.23 8.57
C LEU A 83 10.11 -14.38 7.65
N PRO A 84 10.77 -15.57 7.64
CA PRO A 84 10.33 -16.67 6.78
C PRO A 84 8.90 -17.11 7.07
N ASN A 85 8.54 -17.23 8.35
CA ASN A 85 7.19 -17.62 8.76
C ASN A 85 6.15 -16.57 8.38
N ALA A 86 6.49 -15.28 8.53
CA ALA A 86 5.62 -14.19 8.13
C ALA A 86 5.35 -14.20 6.63
N VAL A 87 6.38 -14.39 5.81
CA VAL A 87 6.26 -14.48 4.34
C VAL A 87 5.43 -15.68 3.95
N VAL A 88 5.73 -16.87 4.49
CA VAL A 88 4.98 -18.11 4.17
C VAL A 88 3.51 -17.98 4.57
N LEU A 89 3.22 -17.55 5.79
CA LEU A 89 1.84 -17.40 6.28
C LEU A 89 1.06 -16.39 5.42
N SER A 90 1.65 -15.23 5.19
CA SER A 90 0.98 -14.15 4.45
C SER A 90 0.78 -14.56 2.99
N THR A 91 1.75 -15.26 2.37
CA THR A 91 1.62 -15.80 1.00
C THR A 91 0.51 -16.85 0.93
N PHE A 92 0.46 -17.77 1.89
CA PHE A 92 -0.56 -18.82 1.93
C PHE A 92 -1.96 -18.22 2.11
N LEU A 93 -2.13 -17.27 3.03
CA LEU A 93 -3.41 -16.61 3.26
C LEU A 93 -3.86 -15.79 2.05
N THR A 94 -2.94 -15.10 1.36
CA THR A 94 -3.24 -14.38 0.13
C THR A 94 -3.63 -15.35 -0.98
N ALA A 95 -2.88 -16.44 -1.17
CA ALA A 95 -3.22 -17.47 -2.14
C ALA A 95 -4.60 -18.12 -1.85
N ALA A 96 -4.95 -18.33 -0.57
CA ALA A 96 -6.25 -18.83 -0.19
C ALA A 96 -7.38 -17.84 -0.53
N LEU A 97 -7.16 -16.53 -0.32
CA LEU A 97 -8.11 -15.48 -0.70
C LEU A 97 -8.32 -15.42 -2.22
N PHE A 98 -7.28 -15.68 -2.99
CA PHE A 98 -7.30 -15.70 -4.46
C PHE A 98 -7.40 -17.11 -5.07
N LEU A 99 -7.85 -18.10 -4.30
CA LEU A 99 -7.88 -19.49 -4.75
C LEU A 99 -8.74 -19.67 -6.01
N GLY A 100 -9.85 -18.94 -6.12
CA GLY A 100 -10.73 -18.97 -7.30
C GLY A 100 -10.00 -18.53 -8.59
N PRO A 101 -9.48 -17.28 -8.67
CA PRO A 101 -8.68 -16.82 -9.80
C PRO A 101 -7.47 -17.71 -10.11
N LEU A 102 -6.75 -18.18 -9.08
CA LEU A 102 -5.61 -19.09 -9.25
C LEU A 102 -6.02 -20.43 -9.84
N ALA A 103 -7.14 -21.01 -9.38
CA ALA A 103 -7.68 -22.26 -9.94
C ALA A 103 -8.13 -22.08 -11.39
N LEU A 104 -8.80 -20.97 -11.72
CA LEU A 104 -9.19 -20.66 -13.09
C LEU A 104 -7.96 -20.52 -14.01
N MET A 105 -6.92 -19.84 -13.53
CA MET A 105 -5.66 -19.71 -14.26
C MET A 105 -4.99 -21.07 -14.48
N ALA A 106 -4.95 -21.93 -13.47
CA ALA A 106 -4.39 -23.27 -13.57
C ALA A 106 -5.16 -24.18 -14.55
N LEU A 107 -6.49 -24.13 -14.53
CA LEU A 107 -7.34 -24.87 -15.46
C LEU A 107 -7.12 -24.41 -16.91
N ARG A 108 -7.04 -23.09 -17.14
CA ARG A 108 -6.78 -22.53 -18.47
C ARG A 108 -5.41 -22.92 -18.99
N TRP A 109 -4.39 -22.84 -18.15
CA TRP A 109 -3.03 -23.28 -18.47
C TRP A 109 -2.98 -24.76 -18.88
N GLN A 110 -3.74 -25.63 -18.18
CA GLN A 110 -3.83 -27.05 -18.54
C GLN A 110 -4.53 -27.27 -19.88
N SER A 111 -5.58 -26.49 -20.17
CA SER A 111 -6.38 -26.65 -21.39
C SER A 111 -5.73 -26.07 -22.66
N ASP A 112 -4.85 -25.08 -22.48
CA ASP A 112 -4.21 -24.37 -23.58
C ASP A 112 -2.76 -24.06 -23.17
N ALA A 113 -1.82 -24.88 -23.66
CA ALA A 113 -0.39 -24.69 -23.39
C ALA A 113 0.17 -23.39 -24.01
N ALA A 114 -0.58 -22.74 -24.91
CA ALA A 114 -0.27 -21.41 -25.44
C ALA A 114 -0.92 -20.28 -24.61
N PHE A 115 -1.66 -20.60 -23.55
CA PHE A 115 -2.16 -19.64 -22.54
C PHE A 115 -1.00 -19.13 -21.67
N ILE A 116 -0.08 -18.41 -22.30
CA ILE A 116 0.71 -17.41 -21.60
C ILE A 116 -0.17 -16.15 -21.65
N PRO A 117 -0.56 -15.56 -20.50
CA PRO A 117 -1.17 -14.24 -20.52
C PRO A 117 -0.24 -13.34 -21.34
N GLN A 118 -0.71 -12.83 -22.48
CA GLN A 118 0.08 -11.96 -23.35
C GLN A 118 0.32 -10.66 -22.59
N LEU A 119 1.34 -10.69 -21.76
CA LEU A 119 1.75 -9.56 -20.95
C LEU A 119 2.65 -8.73 -21.84
N GLU A 120 2.06 -7.98 -22.77
CA GLU A 120 2.76 -6.93 -23.52
C GLU A 120 3.16 -5.78 -22.57
N ARG A 121 4.01 -6.09 -21.59
CA ARG A 121 4.52 -5.15 -20.61
C ARG A 121 6.03 -5.08 -20.69
N THR A 122 6.54 -3.86 -20.65
CA THR A 122 7.98 -3.67 -20.52
C THR A 122 8.44 -4.10 -19.12
N LEU A 123 9.72 -4.48 -18.98
CA LEU A 123 10.30 -4.78 -17.67
C LEU A 123 10.06 -3.67 -16.65
N LEU A 124 10.10 -2.41 -17.10
CA LEU A 124 9.86 -1.24 -16.26
C LEU A 124 8.41 -1.17 -15.76
N GLN A 125 7.43 -1.53 -16.60
CA GLN A 125 6.02 -1.58 -16.22
C GLN A 125 5.78 -2.71 -15.21
N SER A 126 6.32 -3.91 -15.47
CA SER A 126 6.21 -5.05 -14.57
C SER A 126 6.87 -4.77 -13.21
N TRP A 127 8.06 -4.17 -13.21
CA TRP A 127 8.78 -3.81 -11.97
C TRP A 127 8.02 -2.78 -11.14
N ARG A 128 7.42 -1.77 -11.79
CA ARG A 128 6.53 -0.81 -11.12
C ARG A 128 5.35 -1.50 -10.46
N ASP A 129 4.66 -2.39 -11.17
CA ASP A 129 3.39 -2.96 -10.73
C ASP A 129 3.53 -4.08 -9.70
N ILE A 130 4.63 -4.85 -9.76
CA ILE A 130 4.84 -6.03 -8.91
C ILE A 130 5.67 -5.66 -7.66
N ILE A 131 6.59 -4.70 -7.77
CA ILE A 131 7.55 -4.39 -6.71
C ILE A 131 7.37 -2.97 -6.19
N VAL A 132 7.62 -1.95 -7.03
CA VAL A 132 7.74 -0.56 -6.53
C VAL A 132 6.45 -0.07 -5.91
N GLY A 133 5.33 -0.17 -6.65
CA GLY A 133 4.02 0.28 -6.18
C GLY A 133 3.67 -0.41 -4.86
N PRO A 134 3.58 -1.75 -4.82
CA PRO A 134 3.19 -2.43 -3.59
C PRO A 134 4.11 -2.18 -2.40
N VAL A 135 5.44 -2.19 -2.59
CA VAL A 135 6.37 -1.96 -1.47
C VAL A 135 6.23 -0.54 -0.91
N THR A 136 6.12 0.46 -1.79
CA THR A 136 5.99 1.85 -1.34
C THR A 136 4.62 2.15 -0.74
N GLU A 137 3.56 1.52 -1.25
CA GLU A 137 2.21 1.62 -0.70
C GLU A 137 2.13 0.96 0.68
N GLU A 138 2.62 -0.27 0.85
CA GLU A 138 2.63 -0.97 2.14
C GLU A 138 3.48 -0.21 3.17
N PHE A 139 4.63 0.32 2.77
CA PHE A 139 5.46 1.11 3.68
C PHE A 139 4.74 2.38 4.14
N ALA A 140 4.25 3.21 3.22
CA ALA A 140 3.63 4.48 3.55
C ALA A 140 2.29 4.31 4.30
N PHE A 141 1.42 3.43 3.81
CA PHE A 141 0.05 3.31 4.30
C PHE A 141 -0.13 2.24 5.38
N ARG A 142 0.81 1.30 5.58
CA ARG A 142 0.73 0.35 6.71
C ARG A 142 1.85 0.58 7.70
N ALA A 143 3.11 0.47 7.28
CA ALA A 143 4.23 0.55 8.20
C ALA A 143 4.28 1.89 8.93
N CYS A 144 4.00 3.01 8.26
CA CYS A 144 4.03 4.33 8.91
C CYS A 144 2.72 4.66 9.64
N MET A 145 1.56 4.51 8.99
CA MET A 145 0.28 5.00 9.52
C MET A 145 -0.29 4.13 10.65
N LEU A 146 -0.26 2.79 10.50
CA LEU A 146 -0.90 1.88 11.45
C LEU A 146 -0.31 1.97 12.86
N PRO A 147 1.02 1.83 13.06
CA PRO A 147 1.61 1.97 14.40
C PRO A 147 1.53 3.41 14.92
N LEU A 148 1.54 4.43 14.05
CA LEU A 148 1.36 5.83 14.47
C LEU A 148 -0.01 6.04 15.11
N LEU A 149 -1.08 5.54 14.48
CA LEU A 149 -2.43 5.58 15.04
C LEU A 149 -2.47 4.84 16.38
N MET A 150 -1.90 3.64 16.45
CA MET A 150 -1.89 2.85 17.69
C MET A 150 -1.14 3.55 18.83
N LEU A 151 0.04 4.11 18.54
CA LEU A 151 0.87 4.81 19.52
C LEU A 151 0.18 6.06 20.07
N GLN A 152 -0.67 6.68 19.26
CA GLN A 152 -1.46 7.87 19.60
C GLN A 152 -2.84 7.53 20.20
N GLY A 153 -3.00 6.31 20.71
CA GLY A 153 -4.15 5.89 21.52
C GLY A 153 -5.33 5.30 20.74
N TYR A 154 -5.21 5.09 19.43
CA TYR A 154 -6.25 4.37 18.69
C TYR A 154 -6.13 2.88 18.99
N GLY A 155 -7.21 2.28 19.50
CA GLY A 155 -7.25 0.83 19.73
C GLY A 155 -7.01 0.05 18.43
N PRO A 156 -6.52 -1.22 18.50
CA PRO A 156 -6.11 -1.98 17.32
C PRO A 156 -7.19 -2.07 16.23
N VAL A 157 -8.44 -2.32 16.64
CA VAL A 157 -9.59 -2.39 15.71
C VAL A 157 -9.80 -1.06 14.98
N LYS A 158 -9.76 0.07 15.70
CA LYS A 158 -9.93 1.39 15.09
C LYS A 158 -8.78 1.71 14.13
N ALA A 159 -7.54 1.39 14.51
CA ALA A 159 -6.37 1.61 13.68
C ALA A 159 -6.45 0.80 12.37
N VAL A 160 -6.80 -0.50 12.46
CA VAL A 160 -7.02 -1.35 11.28
C VAL A 160 -8.13 -0.79 10.39
N LEU A 161 -9.26 -0.35 10.95
CA LEU A 161 -10.38 0.16 10.16
C LEU A 161 -10.08 1.49 9.46
N LEU A 162 -9.37 2.41 10.14
CA LEU A 162 -9.11 3.76 9.64
C LEU A 162 -7.98 3.81 8.61
N THR A 163 -6.94 2.99 8.80
CA THR A 163 -5.70 3.10 8.00
C THR A 163 -5.96 2.97 6.49
N PRO A 164 -6.74 1.98 6.00
CA PRO A 164 -7.03 1.84 4.58
C PRO A 164 -7.92 2.94 4.01
N LEU A 165 -8.67 3.68 4.84
CA LEU A 165 -9.48 4.80 4.36
C LEU A 165 -8.59 5.92 3.81
N PHE A 166 -7.42 6.17 4.42
CA PHE A 166 -6.45 7.12 3.88
C PHE A 166 -5.89 6.70 2.52
N PHE A 167 -5.74 5.39 2.29
CA PHE A 167 -5.37 4.83 1.00
C PHE A 167 -6.52 4.93 -0.02
N GLY A 168 -7.75 4.66 0.40
CA GLY A 168 -8.95 4.81 -0.44
C GLY A 168 -9.19 6.25 -0.88
N VAL A 169 -9.01 7.24 0.01
CA VAL A 169 -9.11 8.68 -0.30
C VAL A 169 -8.05 9.08 -1.34
N ALA A 170 -6.83 8.56 -1.22
CA ALA A 170 -5.77 8.77 -2.19
C ALA A 170 -6.16 8.33 -3.61
N HIS A 171 -7.10 7.39 -3.77
CA HIS A 171 -7.57 6.90 -5.08
C HIS A 171 -8.76 7.66 -5.66
N LEU A 172 -9.39 8.57 -4.91
CA LEU A 172 -10.53 9.36 -5.41
C LEU A 172 -10.16 10.23 -6.62
N HIS A 173 -8.87 10.53 -6.80
CA HIS A 173 -8.38 11.25 -7.99
C HIS A 173 -8.70 10.53 -9.31
N HIS A 174 -8.89 9.21 -9.29
CA HIS A 174 -9.27 8.46 -10.48
C HIS A 174 -10.66 8.84 -11.00
N ALA A 175 -11.55 9.38 -10.15
CA ALA A 175 -12.86 9.87 -10.60
C ALA A 175 -12.70 10.97 -11.66
N TYR A 176 -11.76 11.89 -11.42
CA TYR A 176 -11.42 12.95 -12.38
C TYR A 176 -10.90 12.35 -13.69
N ASP A 177 -10.00 11.37 -13.62
CA ASP A 177 -9.42 10.74 -14.80
C ASP A 177 -10.48 10.02 -15.64
N PHE A 178 -11.42 9.31 -15.00
CA PHE A 178 -12.52 8.63 -15.69
C PHE A 178 -13.43 9.61 -16.43
N VAL A 179 -13.80 10.73 -15.80
CA VAL A 179 -14.70 11.71 -16.41
C VAL A 179 -13.99 12.51 -17.51
N VAL A 180 -12.81 13.05 -17.22
CA VAL A 180 -12.15 14.03 -18.10
C VAL A 180 -11.35 13.36 -19.22
N HIS A 181 -10.72 12.23 -18.96
CA HIS A 181 -9.80 11.60 -19.92
C HIS A 181 -10.39 10.35 -20.58
N GLN A 182 -11.32 9.66 -19.94
CA GLN A 182 -11.94 8.45 -20.47
C GLN A 182 -13.39 8.67 -20.94
N GLY A 183 -13.93 9.87 -20.76
CA GLY A 183 -15.27 10.24 -21.23
C GLY A 183 -16.41 9.51 -20.50
N CYS A 184 -16.15 8.94 -19.33
CA CYS A 184 -17.18 8.27 -18.54
C CYS A 184 -18.17 9.28 -17.96
N THR A 185 -19.43 8.85 -17.78
CA THR A 185 -20.39 9.65 -17.00
C THR A 185 -19.94 9.77 -15.54
N VAL A 186 -20.34 10.84 -14.86
CA VAL A 186 -20.04 11.03 -13.42
C VAL A 186 -20.53 9.83 -12.61
N ASN A 187 -21.72 9.31 -12.90
CA ASN A 187 -22.27 8.15 -12.20
C ASN A 187 -21.40 6.91 -12.40
N SER A 188 -20.98 6.62 -13.64
CA SER A 188 -20.09 5.49 -13.93
C SER A 188 -18.74 5.66 -13.22
N ALA A 189 -18.15 6.85 -13.24
CA ALA A 189 -16.89 7.14 -12.56
C ALA A 189 -16.99 6.95 -11.04
N LEU A 190 -18.08 7.40 -10.43
CA LEU A 190 -18.33 7.21 -9.00
C LEU A 190 -18.48 5.73 -8.62
N VAL A 191 -19.20 4.94 -9.43
CA VAL A 191 -19.34 3.50 -9.19
C VAL A 191 -17.99 2.78 -9.32
N MET A 192 -17.20 3.08 -10.35
CA MET A 192 -15.87 2.48 -10.53
C MET A 192 -14.93 2.81 -9.38
N VAL A 193 -14.88 4.08 -8.96
CA VAL A 193 -14.05 4.50 -7.82
C VAL A 193 -14.57 3.92 -6.52
N ALA A 194 -15.88 3.84 -6.30
CA ALA A 194 -16.45 3.23 -5.10
C ALA A 194 -16.08 1.73 -5.01
N PHE A 195 -16.16 1.00 -6.12
CA PHE A 195 -15.75 -0.40 -6.16
C PHE A 195 -14.24 -0.55 -5.92
N GLN A 196 -13.43 0.26 -6.60
CA GLN A 196 -11.97 0.26 -6.42
C GLN A 196 -11.59 0.58 -4.97
N SER A 197 -12.14 1.66 -4.40
CA SER A 197 -11.89 2.06 -3.01
C SER A 197 -12.41 1.03 -2.00
N GLY A 198 -13.55 0.40 -2.27
CA GLY A 198 -14.08 -0.67 -1.43
C GLY A 198 -13.17 -1.89 -1.42
N TYR A 199 -12.75 -2.34 -2.61
CA TYR A 199 -11.81 -3.45 -2.75
C TYR A 199 -10.49 -3.17 -2.03
N THR A 200 -9.84 -2.03 -2.31
CA THR A 200 -8.58 -1.67 -1.66
C THR A 200 -8.73 -1.45 -0.15
N THR A 201 -9.90 -1.04 0.33
CA THR A 201 -10.16 -0.94 1.77
C THR A 201 -10.19 -2.32 2.44
N VAL A 202 -10.87 -3.31 1.84
CA VAL A 202 -10.95 -4.67 2.38
C VAL A 202 -9.57 -5.33 2.39
N PHE A 203 -8.83 -5.23 1.30
CA PHE A 203 -7.46 -5.71 1.24
C PHE A 203 -6.57 -5.00 2.25
N GLY A 204 -6.80 -3.71 2.45
CA GLY A 204 -6.10 -2.95 3.46
C GLY A 204 -6.35 -3.38 4.90
N TRP A 205 -7.57 -3.82 5.22
CA TRP A 205 -7.84 -4.43 6.52
C TRP A 205 -7.06 -5.73 6.67
N TYR A 206 -7.05 -6.56 5.62
CA TYR A 206 -6.29 -7.81 5.59
C TYR A 206 -4.78 -7.57 5.78
N ALA A 207 -4.16 -6.68 5.02
CA ALA A 207 -2.74 -6.34 5.13
C ALA A 207 -2.40 -5.75 6.52
N SER A 208 -3.27 -4.88 7.06
CA SER A 208 -3.10 -4.34 8.42
C SER A 208 -3.13 -5.45 9.47
N LEU A 209 -4.05 -6.43 9.34
CA LEU A 209 -4.13 -7.57 10.24
C LEU A 209 -2.88 -8.46 10.13
N LEU A 210 -2.37 -8.71 8.91
CA LEU A 210 -1.12 -9.43 8.72
C LEU A 210 0.05 -8.72 9.41
N LEU A 211 0.19 -7.40 9.24
CA LEU A 211 1.23 -6.62 9.92
C LEU A 211 1.11 -6.72 11.44
N LEU A 212 -0.10 -6.62 12.01
CA LEU A 212 -0.28 -6.75 13.47
C LEU A 212 -0.02 -8.17 13.98
N ARG A 213 -0.37 -9.19 13.21
CA ARG A 213 -0.21 -10.60 13.59
C ARG A 213 1.22 -11.08 13.46
N THR A 214 1.89 -10.68 12.38
CA THR A 214 3.24 -11.13 12.06
C THR A 214 4.29 -10.17 12.59
N GLY A 215 3.98 -8.88 12.75
CA GLY A 215 4.94 -7.81 13.02
C GLY A 215 5.96 -7.61 11.90
N HIS A 216 5.65 -8.03 10.67
CA HIS A 216 6.50 -7.84 9.50
C HIS A 216 5.78 -7.05 8.41
N LEU A 217 6.50 -6.11 7.81
CA LEU A 217 6.06 -5.41 6.61
C LEU A 217 6.04 -6.31 5.38
N ALA A 218 6.86 -7.37 5.38
CA ALA A 218 6.92 -8.35 4.31
C ALA A 218 5.68 -9.27 4.30
N ALA A 219 4.52 -8.68 4.10
CA ALA A 219 3.36 -9.34 3.52
C ALA A 219 3.52 -9.33 1.98
N PRO A 220 2.98 -10.30 1.25
CA PRO A 220 2.89 -10.21 -0.20
C PRO A 220 2.15 -8.92 -0.56
N PRO A 221 2.63 -8.19 -1.57
CA PRO A 221 1.89 -7.11 -2.24
C PRO A 221 0.39 -7.37 -2.29
N GLU A 222 -0.44 -6.42 -1.85
CA GLU A 222 -1.86 -6.42 -2.24
C GLU A 222 -1.92 -6.42 -3.78
N GLU A 223 -2.67 -7.36 -4.36
CA GLU A 223 -2.79 -7.58 -5.79
C GLU A 223 -3.67 -6.50 -6.47
N GLY A 224 -3.51 -5.23 -6.07
CA GLY A 224 -4.24 -4.07 -6.60
C GLY A 224 -3.90 -3.72 -8.05
N SER A 225 -2.99 -4.46 -8.69
CA SER A 225 -2.61 -4.31 -10.09
C SER A 225 -3.43 -5.20 -11.05
N MET A 226 -4.23 -6.16 -10.54
CA MET A 226 -5.06 -7.05 -11.38
C MET A 226 -6.45 -6.48 -11.75
N LEU A 227 -6.86 -5.35 -11.16
CA LEU A 227 -8.08 -4.62 -11.55
C LEU A 227 -7.84 -3.49 -12.57
N ARG A 228 -6.69 -3.49 -13.24
CA ARG A 228 -6.35 -2.56 -14.34
C ARG A 228 -6.41 -3.25 -15.70
N TYR A 229 -7.44 -4.07 -15.91
CA TYR A 229 -7.81 -4.61 -17.22
C TYR A 229 -9.18 -4.07 -17.59
#